data_AF-A0A5R9J1E4-F1
#
_entry.id   AF-A0A5R9J1E4-F1
#
_cell.length_a   1.000
_cell.length_b   1.000
_cell.length_c   1.000
_cell.angle_alpha   90.00
_cell.angle_beta   90.00
_cell.angle_gamma   90.00
#
_symmetry.space_group_name_H-M   'P 1'
#
loop_
_entity.id
_entity.type
_entity.pdbx_description
1 polymer ?
#
loop_
_entity_poly.entity_id
_entity_poly.type
_entity_poly.pdbx_seq_one_letter_code
_entity_poly.pdbx_strand_id
1 'polypeptide(L)'
;MAGVRSSLILAKRNPPLNTALGIQNMTMRFLTFLLMFFSTQVFACFAPIQGEEYDALVVITKIGKNRYSYEFPLEVHGYKNDGTVILALSQEERGSIMADSPHMEIFPKEVSGKMKGEFTIPENETNAFLIVSWPPEEDCCLCSFLAYSKLVNRE
;
A
#
# COMPACT_ATOMS: atom_id res chain seq x y z
N MET A 1 45.22 -64.70 -52.46
CA MET A 1 44.91 -65.29 -51.14
C MET A 1 44.84 -64.18 -50.11
N ALA A 2 43.74 -64.16 -49.32
CA ALA A 2 43.47 -63.52 -48.02
C ALA A 2 44.14 -62.15 -47.73
N GLY A 3 43.39 -61.07 -47.48
CA GLY A 3 42.59 -60.88 -46.25
C GLY A 3 43.53 -60.39 -45.14
N VAL A 4 43.36 -59.24 -44.49
CA VAL A 4 42.31 -58.98 -43.49
C VAL A 4 42.25 -57.47 -43.21
N ARG A 5 41.03 -56.92 -43.20
CA ARG A 5 40.68 -55.60 -42.66
C ARG A 5 40.84 -55.60 -41.14
N SER A 6 41.36 -54.53 -40.54
CA SER A 6 41.16 -54.27 -39.10
C SER A 6 40.85 -52.80 -38.84
N SER A 7 39.53 -52.58 -38.78
CA SER A 7 38.80 -51.87 -37.74
C SER A 7 39.36 -50.56 -37.17
N LEU A 8 38.79 -49.46 -37.67
CA LEU A 8 38.67 -48.19 -36.96
C LEU A 8 37.85 -48.43 -35.67
N ILE A 9 38.47 -48.35 -34.50
CA ILE A 9 37.74 -48.28 -33.23
C ILE A 9 37.39 -46.82 -32.97
N LEU A 10 36.12 -46.48 -33.21
CA LEU A 10 35.52 -45.21 -32.81
C LEU A 10 35.32 -45.25 -31.29
N ALA A 11 36.24 -44.65 -30.53
CA ALA A 11 36.07 -44.49 -29.09
C ALA A 11 34.94 -43.49 -28.82
N LYS A 12 33.74 -44.01 -28.53
CA LYS A 12 32.59 -43.24 -28.03
C LYS A 12 32.93 -42.75 -26.63
N ARG A 13 33.43 -41.50 -26.50
CA ARG A 13 33.58 -40.82 -25.20
C ARG A 13 32.20 -40.66 -24.56
N ASN A 14 31.90 -41.47 -23.56
CA ASN A 14 30.84 -41.14 -22.62
C ASN A 14 31.29 -39.92 -21.79
N PRO A 15 30.53 -38.82 -21.73
CA PRO A 15 30.84 -37.72 -20.84
C PRO A 15 30.74 -38.21 -19.37
N PRO A 16 31.61 -37.73 -18.47
CA PRO A 16 31.62 -38.20 -17.09
C PRO A 16 30.33 -37.79 -16.36
N LEU A 17 29.71 -38.78 -15.70
CA LEU A 17 28.48 -38.71 -14.90
C LEU A 17 28.48 -37.55 -13.87
N ASN A 18 29.66 -37.10 -13.45
CA ASN A 18 29.86 -36.01 -12.50
C ASN A 18 29.47 -34.62 -13.04
N THR A 19 29.47 -34.44 -14.36
CA THR A 19 29.13 -33.14 -14.98
C THR A 19 27.62 -32.89 -14.93
N ALA A 20 26.81 -33.94 -15.10
CA ALA A 20 25.35 -33.84 -15.04
C ALA A 20 24.85 -33.52 -13.61
N LEU A 21 25.45 -34.14 -12.58
CA LEU A 21 25.10 -33.91 -11.18
C LEU A 21 25.49 -32.49 -10.69
N GLY A 22 26.64 -31.98 -11.13
CA GLY A 22 27.11 -30.63 -10.78
C GLY A 22 26.25 -29.52 -11.39
N ILE A 23 25.84 -29.70 -12.65
CA ILE A 23 24.94 -28.76 -13.34
C ILE A 23 23.55 -28.78 -12.68
N GLN A 24 23.05 -29.96 -12.30
CA GLN A 24 21.74 -30.10 -11.66
C GLN A 24 21.67 -29.46 -10.27
N ASN A 25 22.75 -29.54 -9.48
CA ASN A 25 22.85 -28.84 -8.20
C ASN A 25 23.01 -27.31 -8.35
N MET A 26 23.72 -26.85 -9.38
CA MET A 26 23.92 -25.42 -9.65
C MET A 26 22.65 -24.76 -10.20
N THR A 27 21.94 -25.43 -11.12
CA THR A 27 20.65 -24.94 -11.65
C THR A 27 19.57 -24.94 -10.60
N MET A 28 19.49 -25.95 -9.74
CA MET A 28 18.53 -25.98 -8.63
C MET A 28 18.78 -24.86 -7.62
N ARG A 29 20.03 -24.60 -7.24
CA ARG A 29 20.39 -23.45 -6.38
C ARG A 29 20.03 -22.12 -7.02
N PHE A 30 20.34 -21.94 -8.31
CA PHE A 30 20.00 -20.72 -9.04
C PHE A 30 18.48 -20.50 -9.13
N LEU A 31 17.72 -21.55 -9.41
CA LEU A 31 16.25 -21.51 -9.44
C LEU A 31 15.67 -21.15 -8.06
N THR A 32 16.28 -21.68 -7.00
CA THR A 32 15.85 -21.39 -5.62
C THR A 32 16.14 -19.94 -5.26
N PHE A 33 17.31 -19.40 -5.63
CA PHE A 33 17.60 -17.97 -5.45
C PHE A 33 16.64 -17.09 -6.26
N LEU A 34 16.34 -17.46 -7.50
CA LEU A 34 15.40 -16.74 -8.35
C LEU A 34 14.00 -16.70 -7.71
N LEU A 35 13.51 -17.85 -7.25
CA LEU A 35 12.22 -17.95 -6.55
C LEU A 35 12.19 -17.15 -5.23
N MET A 36 13.29 -17.13 -4.47
CA MET A 36 13.40 -16.26 -3.28
C MET A 36 13.33 -14.77 -3.65
N PHE A 37 14.03 -14.34 -4.71
CA PHE A 37 13.99 -12.96 -5.21
C PHE A 37 12.60 -12.54 -5.73
N PHE A 38 11.83 -13.48 -6.31
CA PHE A 38 10.44 -13.21 -6.68
C PHE A 38 9.49 -13.20 -5.48
N SER A 39 9.79 -13.96 -4.42
CA SER A 39 8.94 -14.03 -3.22
C SER A 39 8.98 -12.76 -2.36
N THR A 40 10.05 -11.96 -2.43
CA THR A 40 10.13 -10.70 -1.66
C THR A 40 9.20 -9.60 -2.18
N GLN A 41 8.64 -9.76 -3.39
CA GLN A 41 7.68 -8.80 -3.97
C GLN A 41 6.24 -9.00 -3.46
N VAL A 42 5.98 -10.03 -2.64
CA VAL A 42 4.62 -10.38 -2.20
C VAL A 42 4.22 -9.71 -0.86
N PHE A 43 5.11 -8.94 -0.24
CA PHE A 43 4.89 -8.34 1.09
C PHE A 43 4.68 -6.82 1.10
N ALA A 44 4.27 -6.23 -0.02
CA ALA A 44 4.25 -4.77 -0.15
C ALA A 44 3.09 -4.04 0.55
N CYS A 45 2.21 -4.72 1.29
CA CYS A 45 1.11 -4.01 1.95
C CYS A 45 0.62 -4.65 3.27
N PHE A 46 1.30 -4.34 4.38
CA PHE A 46 0.81 -4.68 5.74
C PHE A 46 0.14 -3.51 6.46
N ALA A 47 0.41 -2.27 6.05
CA ALA A 47 -0.11 -1.07 6.70
C ALA A 47 -0.25 0.09 5.71
N PRO A 48 -1.28 0.94 5.86
CA PRO A 48 -1.45 2.12 5.03
C PRO A 48 -0.26 3.07 5.10
N ILE A 49 -0.04 3.82 4.02
CA ILE A 49 0.96 4.90 4.00
C ILE A 49 0.42 6.06 4.84
N GLN A 50 1.22 6.55 5.79
CA GLN A 50 0.86 7.62 6.73
C GLN A 50 2.11 8.40 7.15
N GLY A 51 1.96 9.64 7.60
CA GLY A 51 3.08 10.53 7.93
C GLY A 51 2.66 12.01 8.05
N GLU A 52 3.46 12.81 8.75
CA GLU A 52 3.17 14.24 8.97
C GLU A 52 3.10 15.03 7.66
N GLU A 53 3.90 14.65 6.67
CA GLU A 53 3.89 15.22 5.33
C GLU A 53 2.54 15.03 4.61
N TYR A 54 1.80 13.98 4.95
CA TYR A 54 0.52 13.64 4.38
C TYR A 54 -0.63 14.24 5.18
N ASP A 55 -0.52 14.25 6.52
CA ASP A 55 -1.43 14.96 7.41
C ASP A 55 -1.58 16.44 7.03
N ALA A 56 -0.48 17.05 6.58
CA ALA A 56 -0.46 18.44 6.10
C ALA A 56 -1.36 18.70 4.88
N LEU A 57 -1.76 17.66 4.14
CA LEU A 57 -2.68 17.77 3.00
C LEU A 57 -4.12 18.02 3.43
N VAL A 58 -4.49 17.68 4.67
CA VAL A 58 -5.85 17.80 5.19
C VAL A 58 -5.99 19.09 5.99
N VAL A 59 -6.64 20.08 5.40
CA VAL A 59 -6.81 21.40 6.00
C VAL A 59 -8.19 21.51 6.62
N ILE A 60 -8.26 21.87 7.91
CA ILE A 60 -9.52 22.20 8.60
C ILE A 60 -9.54 23.66 9.01
N THR A 61 -10.65 24.33 8.68
CA THR A 61 -10.95 25.71 9.04
C THR A 61 -12.22 25.78 9.88
N LYS A 62 -12.18 26.51 10.99
CA LYS A 62 -13.37 26.76 11.81
C LYS A 62 -14.22 27.84 11.14
N ILE A 63 -15.49 27.54 10.88
CA ILE A 63 -16.44 28.45 10.21
C ILE A 63 -17.63 28.83 11.11
N GLY A 64 -17.75 28.24 12.30
CA GLY A 64 -18.77 28.57 13.28
C GLY A 64 -18.55 27.87 14.62
N LYS A 65 -19.51 28.03 15.54
CA LYS A 65 -19.55 27.24 16.78
C LYS A 65 -19.74 25.77 16.39
N ASN A 66 -18.78 24.93 16.76
CA ASN A 66 -18.72 23.49 16.45
C ASN A 66 -18.84 23.16 14.94
N ARG A 67 -18.65 24.14 14.05
CA ARG A 67 -18.81 23.97 12.60
C ARG A 67 -17.49 24.23 11.90
N TYR A 68 -17.12 23.32 11.02
CA TYR A 68 -15.82 23.27 10.38
C TYR A 68 -15.96 22.99 8.89
N SER A 69 -15.15 23.66 8.07
CA SER A 69 -14.93 23.27 6.68
C SER A 69 -13.60 22.53 6.58
N TYR A 70 -13.52 21.62 5.61
CA TYR A 70 -12.30 20.89 5.31
C TYR A 70 -12.03 20.86 3.81
N GLU A 71 -10.75 20.77 3.46
CA GLU A 71 -10.31 20.52 2.11
C GLU A 71 -9.05 19.65 2.05
N PHE A 72 -8.92 18.89 0.96
CA PHE A 72 -7.75 18.08 0.65
C PHE A 72 -7.60 17.90 -0.88
N PRO A 73 -6.42 17.47 -1.38
CA PRO A 73 -6.19 17.26 -2.81
C PRO A 73 -7.15 16.25 -3.41
N LEU A 74 -7.64 16.51 -4.63
CA LEU A 74 -8.43 15.54 -5.38
C LEU A 74 -7.64 14.27 -5.70
N GLU A 75 -6.39 14.45 -6.11
CA GLU A 75 -5.52 13.37 -6.55
C GLU A 75 -4.26 13.30 -5.66
N VAL A 76 -3.85 12.08 -5.36
CA VAL A 76 -2.52 11.76 -4.83
C VAL A 76 -1.91 10.75 -5.80
N HIS A 77 -0.68 10.99 -6.26
CA HIS A 77 -0.09 10.18 -7.33
C HIS A 77 -0.05 8.69 -6.95
N GLY A 78 -0.59 7.82 -7.83
CA GLY A 78 -0.73 6.37 -7.60
C GLY A 78 -2.00 5.94 -6.87
N TYR A 79 -2.92 6.87 -6.61
CA TYR A 79 -4.15 6.65 -5.86
C TYR A 79 -5.39 7.16 -6.60
N LYS A 80 -6.55 6.54 -6.33
CA LYS A 80 -7.84 6.90 -6.93
C LYS A 80 -8.37 8.22 -6.38
N ASN A 81 -9.16 8.91 -7.20
CA ASN A 81 -9.77 10.21 -6.90
C ASN A 81 -11.09 10.12 -6.11
N ASP A 82 -11.34 9.00 -5.43
CA ASP A 82 -12.58 8.69 -4.70
C ASP A 82 -12.36 8.65 -3.18
N GLY A 83 -11.43 9.49 -2.70
CA GLY A 83 -11.01 9.51 -1.30
C GLY A 83 -12.19 9.54 -0.31
N THR A 84 -12.20 8.57 0.60
CA THR A 84 -13.22 8.46 1.66
C THR A 84 -12.80 9.27 2.87
N VAL A 85 -13.78 9.82 3.60
CA VAL A 85 -13.52 10.64 4.77
C VAL A 85 -14.32 10.12 5.94
N ILE A 86 -13.63 9.83 7.03
CA ILE A 86 -14.23 9.45 8.30
C ILE A 86 -13.98 10.59 9.30
N LEU A 87 -15.05 11.08 9.91
CA LEU A 87 -15.01 11.97 11.05
C LEU A 87 -14.94 11.12 12.33
N ALA A 88 -13.79 11.11 12.97
CA ALA A 88 -13.60 10.48 14.29
C ALA A 88 -14.01 11.48 15.39
N LEU A 89 -14.84 11.05 16.34
CA LEU A 89 -15.36 11.89 17.42
C LEU A 89 -14.82 11.43 18.78
N SER A 90 -14.63 12.39 19.69
CA SER A 90 -14.24 12.17 21.10
C SER A 90 -13.10 11.17 21.29
N GLN A 91 -12.04 11.32 20.50
CA GLN A 91 -10.82 10.53 20.63
C GLN A 91 -9.80 11.27 21.51
N GLU A 92 -9.05 10.55 22.34
CA GLU A 92 -7.99 11.17 23.16
C GLU A 92 -6.84 11.71 22.30
N GLU A 93 -6.50 10.98 21.23
CA GLU A 93 -5.42 11.27 20.31
C GLU A 93 -5.80 10.95 18.85
N ARG A 94 -4.98 11.43 17.90
CA ARG A 94 -5.12 11.10 16.48
C ARG A 94 -4.59 9.70 16.24
N GLY A 95 -5.28 8.93 15.40
CA GLY A 95 -4.82 7.60 15.00
C GLY A 95 -5.95 6.73 14.46
N SER A 96 -5.70 5.43 14.44
CA SER A 96 -6.71 4.44 14.08
C SER A 96 -7.89 4.50 15.05
N ILE A 97 -9.09 4.52 14.50
CA ILE A 97 -10.32 4.43 15.28
C ILE A 97 -10.57 2.98 15.71
N MET A 98 -10.98 2.79 16.96
CA MET A 98 -11.48 1.49 17.42
C MET A 98 -12.87 1.22 16.81
N ALA A 99 -13.23 -0.04 16.59
CA ALA A 99 -14.49 -0.42 15.95
C ALA A 99 -15.73 0.20 16.63
N ASP A 100 -15.71 0.30 17.96
CA ASP A 100 -16.83 0.82 18.76
C ASP A 100 -16.73 2.33 19.06
N SER A 101 -15.72 3.00 18.51
CA SER A 101 -15.54 4.44 18.73
C SER A 101 -16.53 5.26 17.88
N PRO A 102 -17.06 6.39 18.40
CA PRO A 102 -18.02 7.18 17.65
C PRO A 102 -17.35 7.80 16.43
N HIS A 103 -17.89 7.49 15.26
CA HIS A 103 -17.41 8.01 13.98
C HIS A 103 -18.55 8.18 12.98
N MET A 104 -18.31 8.99 11.96
CA MET A 104 -19.26 9.22 10.86
C MET A 104 -18.52 9.23 9.53
N GLU A 105 -19.06 8.55 8.54
CA GLU A 105 -18.63 8.75 7.15
C GLU A 105 -19.20 10.06 6.63
N ILE A 106 -18.34 10.88 6.01
CA ILE A 106 -18.75 12.13 5.38
C ILE A 106 -18.30 12.15 3.92
N PHE A 107 -19.17 12.63 3.04
CA PHE A 107 -18.94 12.58 1.60
C PHE A 107 -18.48 13.95 1.09
N PRO A 108 -17.19 14.10 0.74
CA PRO A 108 -16.68 15.34 0.17
C PRO A 108 -17.25 15.57 -1.24
N LYS A 109 -17.18 16.82 -1.69
CA LYS A 109 -17.52 17.24 -3.05
C LYS A 109 -16.31 17.89 -3.71
N GLU A 110 -16.13 17.62 -4.99
CA GLU A 110 -15.11 18.31 -5.77
C GLU A 110 -15.51 19.77 -6.00
N VAL A 111 -14.62 20.70 -5.64
CA VAL A 111 -14.77 22.13 -5.86
C VAL A 111 -13.43 22.73 -6.25
N SER A 112 -13.31 23.21 -7.49
CA SER A 112 -12.09 23.86 -8.01
C SER A 112 -10.82 22.98 -7.89
N GLY A 113 -10.92 21.70 -8.25
CA GLY A 113 -9.79 20.76 -8.24
C GLY A 113 -9.34 20.29 -6.85
N LYS A 114 -10.16 20.51 -5.81
CA LYS A 114 -9.96 19.97 -4.46
C LYS A 114 -11.23 19.29 -3.97
N MET A 115 -11.09 18.31 -3.09
CA MET A 115 -12.20 17.75 -2.35
C MET A 115 -12.48 18.63 -1.14
N LYS A 116 -13.74 19.02 -0.96
CA LYS A 116 -14.18 19.92 0.12
C LYS A 116 -15.45 19.40 0.78
N GLY A 117 -15.64 19.77 2.03
CA GLY A 117 -16.90 19.56 2.72
C GLY A 117 -17.00 20.38 3.99
N GLU A 118 -18.13 20.21 4.67
CA GLU A 118 -18.36 20.78 6.00
C GLU A 118 -18.82 19.67 6.94
N PHE A 119 -18.45 19.79 8.21
CA PHE A 119 -18.99 18.94 9.27
C PHE A 119 -19.31 19.78 10.51
N THR A 120 -20.21 19.23 11.32
CA THR A 120 -20.57 19.78 12.63
C THR A 120 -20.24 18.75 13.69
N ILE A 121 -19.61 19.18 14.77
CA ILE A 121 -19.35 18.35 15.94
C ILE A 121 -20.58 18.46 16.84
N PRO A 122 -21.26 17.36 17.17
CA PRO A 122 -22.38 17.37 18.11
C PRO A 122 -21.98 17.97 19.47
N GLU A 123 -22.90 18.65 20.16
CA GLU A 123 -22.59 19.36 21.41
C GLU A 123 -22.18 18.43 22.57
N ASN A 124 -22.51 17.14 22.49
CA ASN A 124 -22.11 16.12 23.46
C ASN A 124 -20.70 15.56 23.21
N GLU A 125 -20.06 15.92 22.09
CA GLU A 125 -18.74 15.44 21.72
C GLU A 125 -17.67 16.49 22.07
N THR A 126 -16.54 16.03 22.58
CA THR A 126 -15.49 16.94 23.07
C THR A 126 -14.57 17.40 21.96
N ASN A 127 -14.24 16.51 21.03
CA ASN A 127 -13.31 16.81 19.96
C ASN A 127 -13.61 15.99 18.71
N ALA A 128 -12.93 16.33 17.61
CA ALA A 128 -12.95 15.53 16.41
C ALA A 128 -11.67 15.67 15.59
N PHE A 129 -11.42 14.71 14.72
CA PHE A 129 -10.48 14.83 13.61
C PHE A 129 -10.97 14.04 12.40
N LEU A 130 -10.42 14.33 11.22
CA LEU A 130 -10.72 13.63 9.98
C LEU A 130 -9.64 12.61 9.68
N ILE A 131 -10.07 11.45 9.21
CA ILE A 131 -9.25 10.43 8.55
C ILE A 131 -9.65 10.47 7.08
N VAL A 132 -8.70 10.82 6.21
CA VAL A 132 -8.91 10.80 4.77
C VAL A 132 -8.14 9.61 4.20
N SER A 133 -8.83 8.76 3.43
CA SER A 133 -8.27 7.56 2.83
C SER A 133 -8.39 7.61 1.32
N TRP A 134 -7.28 7.46 0.61
CA TRP A 134 -7.30 7.25 -0.83
C TRP A 134 -6.94 5.79 -1.12
N PRO A 135 -7.82 5.04 -1.80
CA PRO A 135 -7.48 3.69 -2.21
C PRO A 135 -6.50 3.72 -3.40
N PRO A 136 -5.64 2.70 -3.54
CA PRO A 136 -4.69 2.63 -4.63
C PRO A 136 -5.41 2.55 -5.99
N GLU A 137 -4.80 3.11 -7.04
CA GLU A 137 -5.31 3.03 -8.40
C GLU A 137 -5.36 1.59 -8.91
N GLU A 138 -4.29 0.84 -8.65
CA GLU A 138 -4.19 -0.58 -8.92
C GLU A 138 -4.57 -1.39 -7.68
N ASP A 139 -5.41 -2.41 -7.85
CA ASP A 139 -5.87 -3.26 -6.75
C ASP A 139 -4.77 -4.21 -6.22
N CYS A 140 -3.63 -4.29 -6.92
CA CYS A 140 -2.44 -4.96 -6.42
C CYS A 140 -1.44 -3.94 -5.90
N CYS A 141 -0.69 -4.36 -4.87
CA CYS A 141 0.67 -3.89 -4.63
C CYS A 141 0.84 -2.56 -3.87
N LEU A 142 -0.16 -1.67 -3.80
CA LEU A 142 -0.12 -0.47 -2.96
C LEU A 142 -1.17 -0.53 -1.85
N CYS A 143 -0.82 -0.09 -0.64
CA CYS A 143 -1.80 0.13 0.43
C CYS A 143 -2.53 1.44 0.24
N SER A 144 -3.75 1.53 0.77
CA SER A 144 -4.44 2.82 0.94
C SER A 144 -3.53 3.84 1.61
N PHE A 145 -3.64 5.06 1.16
CA PHE A 145 -2.96 6.21 1.70
C PHE A 145 -3.88 6.88 2.72
N LEU A 146 -3.38 7.13 3.93
CA LEU A 146 -4.12 7.78 5.01
C LEU A 146 -3.49 9.11 5.37
N ALA A 147 -4.33 10.11 5.58
CA ALA A 147 -3.94 11.40 6.16
C ALA A 147 -4.90 11.78 7.29
N TYR A 148 -4.34 12.31 8.37
CA TYR A 148 -5.07 12.73 9.55
C TYR A 148 -5.08 14.25 9.66
N SER A 149 -6.25 14.84 9.84
CA SER A 149 -6.31 16.27 10.16
C SER A 149 -5.76 16.55 11.55
N LYS A 150 -5.53 17.83 11.85
CA LYS A 150 -5.42 18.28 13.24
C LYS A 150 -6.70 17.96 14.02
N LEU A 151 -6.55 17.74 15.32
CA LEU A 151 -7.65 17.59 16.25
C LEU A 151 -8.27 18.97 16.51
N VAL A 152 -9.59 19.07 16.43
CA VAL A 152 -10.35 20.31 16.60
C VAL A 152 -11.31 20.21 17.78
N ASN A 153 -11.79 21.37 18.23
CA ASN A 153 -12.75 21.50 19.32
C ASN A 153 -12.25 21.08 20.70
N ARG A 154 -10.94 20.81 20.86
CA ARG A 154 -10.30 20.60 22.16
C ARG A 154 -10.40 21.92 22.95
N GLU A 155 -11.29 21.97 23.94
CA GLU A 155 -11.35 23.03 24.96
C GLU A 155 -10.17 22.94 25.93
#